data_AF-A0A519EXA0-F1
#
_entry.id   AF-A0A519EXA0-F1
#
_cell.length_a   1.000
_cell.length_b   1.000
_cell.length_c   1.000
_cell.angle_alpha   90.00
_cell.angle_beta   90.00
_cell.angle_gamma   90.00
#
_symmetry.space_group_name_H-M   'P 1'
#
loop_
_entity.id
_entity.type
_entity.pdbx_description
1 polymer ?
#
loop_
_entity_poly.entity_id
_entity_poly.type
_entity_poly.pdbx_seq_one_letter_code
_entity_poly.pdbx_strand_id
1 'polypeptide(L)' 'VEPGEPLFEVIDPLTDRATTVCAGTAGVLFAIEKLRYAQPGFWMAKVAGRTPLRSGRLLSD' A
#
# COMPACT_ATOMS: atom_id res chain seq x y z
N VAL A 1 4.09 5.96 -10.04
CA VAL A 1 5.00 5.41 -9.02
C VAL A 1 5.74 4.23 -9.60
N GLU A 2 7.01 4.10 -9.27
CA GLU A 2 7.89 3.00 -9.69
C GLU A 2 8.18 2.04 -8.53
N PRO A 3 8.59 0.79 -8.78
CA PRO A 3 9.00 -0.13 -7.73
C PRO A 3 10.11 0.46 -6.86
N GLY A 4 9.94 0.39 -5.54
CA GLY A 4 10.86 0.97 -4.56
C GLY A 4 10.62 2.45 -4.25
N GLU A 5 9.76 3.14 -5.00
CA GLU A 5 9.41 4.53 -4.71
C GLU A 5 8.65 4.63 -3.36
N PRO A 6 9.08 5.50 -2.43
CA PRO A 6 8.43 5.64 -1.13
C PRO A 6 7.01 6.18 -1.28
N LEU A 7 6.04 5.54 -0.62
CA LEU A 7 4.63 5.93 -0.65
C LEU A 7 4.18 6.58 0.66
N PHE A 8 4.60 6.04 1.80
CA PHE A 8 4.24 6.54 3.12
C PHE A 8 5.24 6.04 4.18
N GLU A 9 5.27 6.73 5.32
CA GLU A 9 5.96 6.29 6.52
C GLU A 9 4.95 5.84 7.57
N VAL A 10 5.18 4.65 8.13
CA VAL A 10 4.44 4.15 9.28
C VAL A 10 5.28 4.45 10.52
N ILE A 11 4.74 5.27 11.41
CA ILE A 11 5.37 5.62 12.68
C ILE A 11 4.84 4.70 13.77
N ASP A 12 5.74 3.99 14.44
CA ASP A 12 5.48 3.33 15.71
C ASP A 12 5.88 4.28 16.85
N PRO A 13 4.92 4.93 17.53
CA PRO A 13 5.22 5.92 18.57
C PRO A 13 5.70 5.29 19.88
N LEU A 14 5.54 3.97 20.07
CA LEU A 14 5.97 3.30 21.29
C LEU A 14 7.47 3.00 21.27
N THR A 15 8.03 2.81 20.08
CA THR A 15 9.45 2.47 19.87
C THR A 15 10.23 3.58 19.15
N ASP A 16 9.59 4.71 18.87
CA ASP A 16 10.15 5.84 18.10
C ASP A 16 10.76 5.39 16.75
N ARG A 17 10.05 4.49 16.06
CA ARG A 17 10.51 3.91 14.80
C ARG A 17 9.65 4.35 13.64
N ALA A 18 10.27 4.95 12.63
CA ALA A 18 9.67 5.17 11.32
C ALA A 18 10.01 4.01 10.37
N THR A 19 9.02 3.50 9.65
CA THR A 19 9.21 2.51 8.59
C THR A 19 8.67 3.05 7.28
N THR A 20 9.54 3.24 6.29
CA THR A 20 9.12 3.61 4.94
C THR A 20 8.51 2.42 4.23
N VAL A 21 7.34 2.61 3.65
CA VAL A 21 6.69 1.63 2.79
C VAL A 21 6.76 2.11 1.36
N CYS A 22 7.34 1.25 0.51
CA CYS A 22 7.57 1.55 -0.89
C CYS A 22 6.55 0.85 -1.79
N ALA A 23 6.39 1.39 -3.00
CA ALA A 23 5.60 0.75 -4.05
C ALA A 23 6.20 -0.60 -4.44
N GLY A 24 5.38 -1.66 -4.44
CA GLY A 24 5.80 -2.99 -4.89
C GLY A 24 5.71 -3.21 -6.40
N THR A 25 5.10 -2.28 -7.14
CA THR A 25 4.89 -2.38 -8.60
C THR A 25 4.84 -1.00 -9.25
N ALA A 26 5.19 -0.94 -10.54
CA ALA A 26 5.04 0.26 -11.35
C ALA A 26 3.56 0.52 -11.67
N GLY A 27 3.13 1.77 -11.59
CA GLY A 27 1.77 2.14 -11.97
C GLY A 27 1.28 3.45 -11.38
N VAL A 28 -0.05 3.54 -11.24
CA VAL A 28 -0.73 4.72 -10.71
C VAL A 28 -1.19 4.45 -9.28
N LEU A 29 -0.79 5.30 -8.33
CA LEU A 29 -1.36 5.32 -6.99
C LEU A 29 -2.81 5.82 -7.09
N PHE A 30 -3.78 4.91 -7.06
CA PHE A 30 -5.18 5.25 -7.36
C PHE A 30 -6.08 5.29 -6.13
N ALA A 31 -5.66 4.69 -5.02
CA ALA A 31 -6.40 4.74 -3.76
C ALA A 31 -5.43 4.77 -2.58
N ILE A 32 -5.81 5.51 -1.55
CA ILE A 32 -5.14 5.56 -0.25
C ILE A 32 -6.20 5.39 0.85
N GLU A 33 -5.82 4.72 1.91
CA GLU A 33 -6.61 4.69 3.15
C GLU A 33 -6.47 6.04 3.86
N LYS A 34 -7.57 6.56 4.40
CA LYS A 34 -7.61 7.89 5.07
C LYS A 34 -7.54 7.80 6.59
N LEU A 35 -7.51 6.59 7.15
CA LEU A 35 -7.32 6.38 8.58
C LEU A 35 -5.94 6.88 9.04
N ARG A 36 -5.88 7.40 10.26
CA ARG A 36 -4.64 7.90 10.87
C ARG A 36 -3.77 6.78 11.46
N TYR A 37 -4.34 5.60 11.68
CA TYR A 37 -3.66 4.47 12.29
C TYR A 37 -3.67 3.29 11.32
N ALA A 38 -2.49 2.78 11.00
CA ALA A 38 -2.35 1.54 10.25
C ALA A 38 -2.68 0.35 11.16
N GLN A 39 -3.46 -0.60 10.64
CA GLN A 39 -3.79 -1.84 11.33
C GLN A 39 -3.25 -3.04 10.55
N PRO A 40 -2.75 -4.10 11.23
CA PRO A 40 -2.38 -5.33 10.56
C PRO A 40 -3.53 -5.89 9.70
N GLY A 41 -3.22 -6.32 8.48
CA GLY A 41 -4.21 -6.87 7.55
C GLY A 41 -4.99 -5.83 6.73
N PHE A 42 -4.86 -4.53 7.01
CA PHE A 42 -5.43 -3.48 6.17
C PHE A 42 -4.46 -3.05 5.07
N TRP A 43 -5.00 -2.72 3.90
CA TRP A 43 -4.24 -2.08 2.84
C TRP A 43 -4.17 -0.58 3.11
N MET A 44 -3.01 0.05 2.86
CA MET A 44 -2.81 1.49 3.06
C MET A 44 -2.87 2.27 1.74
N ALA A 45 -2.47 1.64 0.65
CA ALA A 45 -2.52 2.20 -0.69
C ALA A 45 -2.78 1.09 -1.71
N LYS A 46 -3.30 1.48 -2.88
CA LYS A 46 -3.37 0.60 -4.04
C LYS A 46 -2.72 1.28 -5.24
N VAL A 47 -1.80 0.54 -5.86
CA VAL A 47 -1.14 0.92 -7.10
C VAL A 47 -1.70 0.05 -8.22
N ALA A 48 -2.27 0.68 -9.24
CA ALA A 48 -2.77 0.01 -10.43
C ALA A 48 -1.64 -0.12 -11.45
N GLY A 49 -1.11 -1.33 -11.59
CA GLY A 49 -0.08 -1.67 -12.56
C GLY A 49 -0.63 -2.24 -13.87
N ARG A 50 0.24 -2.37 -14.87
CA ARG A 50 -0.12 -2.89 -16.21
C ARG A 50 -0.35 -4.40 -16.21
N THR A 51 0.31 -5.13 -15.32
CA THR A 51 0.23 -6.60 -15.24
C THR A 51 -0.80 -7.00 -14.19
N PRO A 52 -1.81 -7.83 -14.54
CA PRO A 52 -2.76 -8.35 -13.57
C PRO A 52 -2.06 -9.22 -12.51
N LEU A 53 -2.27 -8.92 -11.22
CA LEU A 53 -1.71 -9.69 -10.11
C LEU A 53 -2.62 -10.84 -9.65
N ARG A 54 -3.91 -10.78 -9.99
CA ARG A 54 -4.93 -11.79 -9.67
C ARG A 54 -5.82 -12.03 -10.88
N SER A 55 -6.32 -13.25 -11.03
CA SER A 55 -7.27 -13.66 -12.08
C SER A 55 -8.44 -14.45 -11.47
N GLY A 56 -9.53 -14.64 -12.24
CA GLY A 56 -10.73 -15.35 -11.79
C GLY A 56 -11.79 -14.44 -11.13
N ARG A 57 -12.56 -14.97 -10.16
CA ARG A 57 -13.57 -14.22 -9.39
C ARG A 57 -12.84 -13.30 -8.39
N LEU A 58 -12.92 -11.98 -8.63
CA LEU A 58 -12.17 -10.97 -7.86
C LEU A 58 -13.01 -10.30 -6.76
N LEU A 59 -14.33 -10.47 -6.81
CA LEU A 59 -15.25 -9.99 -5.79
C LEU A 59 -15.37 -11.04 -4.69
N SER A 60 -15.36 -10.58 -3.45
CA SER A 60 -15.84 -11.36 -2.32
C SER A 60 -17.36 -11.27 -2.32
N ASP A 61 -18.05 -12.41 -2.22
CA ASP A 61 -19.51 -12.48 -2.15
C ASP A 61 -20.07 -11.89 -0.85
#